data_AF-A0A9W6YSH7-F1
#
_entry.id   AF-A0A9W6YSH7-F1
#
_cell.length_a   1.000
_cell.length_b   1.000
_cell.length_c   1.000
_cell.angle_alpha   90.00
_cell.angle_beta   90.00
_cell.angle_gamma   90.00
#
_symmetry.space_group_name_H-M   'P 1'
#
loop_
_entity.id
_entity.type
_entity.pdbx_description
1 polymer ?
#
loop_
_entity_poly.entity_id
_entity_poly.type
_entity_poly.pdbx_seq_one_letter_code
_entity_poly.pdbx_strand_id
1 'polypeptide(L)' 'MAFILMVIGKEDIGRLIINRDQIDEQLVVLLRDIKDVFGTEFYFQDDDDNDKMLIATVKGIGFTNASKKIA' A
#
# COMPACT_ATOMS: atom_id res chain seq x y z
N MET A 1 6.67 6.12 1.31
CA MET A 1 7.15 5.08 2.25
C MET A 1 6.02 4.23 2.85
N ALA A 2 4.92 4.82 3.33
CA ALA A 2 3.81 4.06 3.94
C ALA A 2 3.28 2.90 3.05
N PHE A 3 3.03 3.17 1.76
CA PHE A 3 2.59 2.15 0.78
C PHE A 3 3.50 0.91 0.74
N ILE A 4 4.82 1.12 0.68
CA ILE A 4 5.79 0.02 0.64
C ILE A 4 5.72 -0.80 1.94
N LEU A 5 5.64 -0.14 3.10
CA LEU A 5 5.55 -0.81 4.39
C LEU A 5 4.27 -1.65 4.53
N MET A 6 3.15 -1.19 3.96
CA MET A 6 1.90 -1.95 3.93
C MET A 6 2.01 -3.18 3.03
N VAL A 7 2.63 -3.06 1.86
CA VAL A 7 2.87 -4.19 0.95
C VAL A 7 3.71 -5.26 1.62
N ILE A 8 4.81 -4.91 2.28
CA ILE A 8 5.65 -5.87 3.02
C ILE A 8 5.08 -6.26 4.39
N GLY A 9 3.84 -5.87 4.70
CA GLY A 9 3.17 -6.25 5.92
C GLY A 9 2.88 -7.75 6.00
N LYS A 10 2.22 -8.15 7.09
CA LYS A 10 1.62 -9.49 7.22
C LYS A 10 0.63 -9.72 6.06
N GLU A 11 0.38 -10.98 5.73
CA GLU A 11 -0.67 -11.38 4.78
C GLU A 11 -2.08 -11.07 5.31
N ASP A 12 -2.43 -9.80 5.32
CA ASP A 12 -3.68 -9.23 5.81
C ASP A 12 -4.01 -7.94 5.03
N ILE A 13 -5.23 -7.44 5.18
CA ILE A 13 -5.71 -6.24 4.49
C ILE A 13 -5.33 -4.98 5.28
N GLY A 14 -4.39 -4.22 4.74
CA GLY A 14 -4.08 -2.88 5.22
C GLY A 14 -4.95 -1.83 4.54
N ARG A 15 -5.43 -0.85 5.32
CA ARG A 15 -6.17 0.32 4.80
C ARG A 15 -5.50 1.60 5.26
N LEU A 16 -5.39 2.56 4.36
CA LEU A 16 -4.84 3.89 4.63
C LEU A 16 -5.74 4.94 3.98
N ILE A 17 -6.20 5.90 4.78
CA ILE A 17 -6.92 7.06 4.25
C ILE A 17 -5.88 8.04 3.72
N ILE A 18 -6.05 8.46 2.47
CA ILE A 18 -5.22 9.47 1.82
C ILE A 18 -6.10 10.57 1.25
N ASN A 19 -5.57 11.78 1.14
CA ASN A 19 -6.27 12.84 0.42
C ASN A 19 -6.07 12.64 -1.10
N ARG A 20 -7.13 12.90 -1.88
CA ARG A 20 -7.12 12.77 -3.34
C ARG A 20 -6.06 13.64 -4.00
N ASP A 21 -5.74 14.80 -3.43
CA ASP A 21 -4.69 15.71 -3.91
C ASP A 21 -3.27 15.14 -3.70
N GLN A 22 -3.10 14.08 -2.91
CA GLN A 22 -1.82 13.39 -2.72
C GLN A 22 -1.54 12.36 -3.82
N ILE A 23 -2.50 12.10 -4.72
CA ILE A 23 -2.27 11.24 -5.88
C ILE A 23 -1.58 12.06 -6.97
N ASP A 24 -0.27 11.90 -7.04
CA ASP A 24 0.58 12.52 -8.06
C ASP A 24 1.23 11.46 -8.98
N GLU A 25 1.98 11.94 -9.97
CA GLU A 25 2.70 11.09 -10.91
C GLU A 25 3.71 10.16 -10.21
N GLN A 26 4.39 10.65 -9.18
CA GLN A 26 5.40 9.88 -8.44
C GLN A 26 4.77 8.71 -7.69
N LEU A 27 3.59 8.92 -7.08
CA LEU A 27 2.84 7.86 -6.41
C LEU A 27 2.38 6.82 -7.44
N VAL A 28 1.88 7.24 -8.60
CA VAL A 28 1.44 6.29 -9.64
C VAL A 28 2.60 5.43 -10.15
N VAL A 29 3.78 6.02 -10.37
CA VAL A 29 4.99 5.27 -10.74
C VAL A 29 5.36 4.28 -9.64
N LEU A 30 5.37 4.71 -8.38
CA LEU A 30 5.64 3.81 -7.24
C LEU A 30 4.67 2.62 -7.19
N LEU A 31 3.37 2.84 -7.45
CA LEU A 31 2.37 1.77 -7.44
C LEU A 31 2.57 0.78 -8.60
N ARG A 32 3.04 1.26 -9.77
CA ARG A 32 3.41 0.39 -10.90
C ARG A 32 4.65 -0.44 -10.57
N ASP A 33 5.67 0.17 -10.00
CA ASP A 33 6.88 -0.54 -9.58
C ASP A 33 6.56 -1.61 -8.52
N ILE A 34 5.65 -1.30 -7.58
CA ILE A 34 5.16 -2.28 -6.60
C ILE A 34 4.48 -3.45 -7.29
N LYS A 35 3.64 -3.20 -8.29
CA LYS A 35 2.97 -4.26 -9.06
C LYS A 35 3.98 -5.11 -9.82
N ASP A 36 4.97 -4.50 -10.45
CA ASP A 36 5.97 -5.22 -11.25
C ASP A 36 6.92 -6.05 -10.38
N VAL A 37 7.30 -5.56 -9.19
CA VAL A 37 8.24 -6.24 -8.27
C VAL A 37 7.55 -7.25 -7.37
N PHE A 38 6.40 -6.89 -6.78
CA PHE A 38 5.72 -7.69 -5.76
C PHE A 38 4.43 -8.35 -6.25
N GLY A 39 3.97 -8.06 -7.48
CA GLY A 39 2.72 -8.59 -8.02
C GLY A 39 1.47 -8.12 -7.27
N THR A 40 1.58 -7.04 -6.48
CA THR A 40 0.53 -6.57 -5.58
C THR A 40 -0.04 -5.25 -6.07
N GLU A 41 -1.35 -5.06 -5.91
CA GLU A 41 -2.07 -3.86 -6.35
C GLU A 41 -2.76 -3.16 -5.18
N PHE A 42 -2.92 -1.85 -5.30
CA PHE A 42 -3.73 -1.06 -4.39
C PHE A 42 -5.12 -0.83 -4.98
N TYR A 43 -6.13 -0.98 -4.14
CA TYR A 43 -7.51 -0.67 -4.46
C TYR A 43 -7.90 0.63 -3.76
N PHE A 44 -8.37 1.62 -4.52
CA PHE A 44 -8.81 2.91 -4.00
C PHE A 44 -10.33 2.99 -4.05
N GLN A 45 -10.93 3.36 -2.92
CA GLN A 45 -12.36 3.63 -2.79
C GLN A 45 -12.57 5.04 -2.26
N ASP A 46 -13.69 5.65 -2.61
CA ASP A 46 -14.09 6.91 -1.99
C ASP A 46 -14.42 6.68 -0.51
N ASP A 47 -14.09 7.68 0.32
CA ASP A 47 -14.51 7.71 1.73
C ASP A 47 -15.95 8.22 1.82
N ASP A 48 -16.83 7.48 2.49
CA ASP A 48 -18.27 7.79 2.55
C ASP A 48 -18.56 9.12 3.26
N ASP A 49 -17.67 9.57 4.15
CA ASP A 49 -17.86 10.79 4.95
C ASP A 49 -17.15 12.01 4.34
N ASN A 50 -16.19 11.81 3.42
CA ASN A 50 -15.38 12.88 2.86
C ASN A 50 -14.92 12.63 1.42
N ASP A 51 -15.56 13.30 0.46
CA ASP A 51 -15.26 13.21 -0.98
C ASP A 51 -13.81 13.58 -1.38
N LYS A 52 -13.06 14.26 -0.51
CA LYS A 52 -11.64 14.58 -0.75
C LYS A 52 -10.70 13.48 -0.30
N MET A 53 -11.21 12.45 0.35
CA MET A 53 -10.43 11.34 0.90
C MET A 53 -10.71 10.06 0.12
N LEU A 54 -9.68 9.23 0.05
CA LEU A 54 -9.72 7.91 -0.55
C LEU A 54 -9.20 6.88 0.44
N ILE A 55 -9.84 5.73 0.50
CA ILE A 55 -9.39 4.58 1.26
C ILE A 55 -8.53 3.71 0.32
N ALA A 56 -7.23 3.76 0.51
CA ALA A 56 -6.26 2.91 -0.18
C ALA A 56 -6.13 1.58 0.57
N THR A 57 -6.48 0.48 -0.10
CA THR A 57 -6.50 -0.87 0.46
C THR A 57 -5.50 -1.76 -0.26
N VAL A 58 -4.71 -2.55 0.48
CA VAL A 58 -3.76 -3.52 -0.08
C VAL A 58 -3.67 -4.76 0.79
N LYS A 59 -3.47 -5.92 0.16
CA LYS A 59 -3.11 -7.15 0.87
C LYS A 59 -1.59 -7.22 1.00
N GLY A 60 -1.07 -7.33 2.22
CA GLY A 60 0.37 -7.51 2.43
C GLY A 60 0.86 -8.87 1.93
N ILE A 61 2.15 -8.97 1.59
CA ILE A 61 2.77 -10.20 1.04
C ILE A 61 3.25 -11.19 2.12
N GLY A 62 3.11 -10.85 3.40
CA GLY A 62 3.60 -11.71 4.49
C GLY A 62 5.11 -11.72 4.63
N PHE A 63 5.78 -10.62 4.31
CA PHE A 63 7.24 -10.56 4.34
C PHE A 63 7.77 -10.77 5.76
N THR A 64 8.79 -11.63 5.88
CA THR A 64 9.55 -11.85 7.11
C THR A 64 11.03 -11.58 6.82
N ASN A 65 11.70 -10.91 7.75
CA ASN A 65 13.12 -10.60 7.57
C ASN A 65 13.97 -11.86 7.73
N ALA A 66 14.46 -12.39 6.60
CA ALA A 66 15.31 -13.59 6.55
C ALA A 66 16.68 -13.40 7.21
N SER A 67 17.15 -12.17 7.39
CA SER A 67 18.46 -11.86 7.98
C SER A 67 18.43 -11.74 9.50
N LYS A 68 17.24 -11.78 10.12
CA LYS A 68 17.13 -11.73 11.58
C LYS A 68 17.61 -13.05 12.16
N LYS A 69 18.78 -13.06 12.81
CA LYS A 69 19.22 -14.20 13.61
C LYS A 69 18.22 -14.43 14.75
N ILE A 70 17.61 -15.60 14.74
CA ILE A 70 16.82 -16.09 15.87
C ILE A 70 17.76 -17.01 16.65
N ALA A 71 17.92 -16.71 17.95
CA ALA A 71 18.86 -17.36 18.85
C ALA A 71 18.58 -18.86 19.00
#